data_AF-A0A3M2DBK4-F1
#
_entry.id   AF-A0A3M2DBK4-F1
#
_cell.length_a   1.000
_cell.length_b   1.000
_cell.length_c   1.000
_cell.angle_alpha   90.00
_cell.angle_beta   90.00
_cell.angle_gamma   90.00
#
_symmetry.space_group_name_H-M   'P 1'
#
loop_
_entity.id
_entity.type
_entity.pdbx_description
1 polymer ?
#
loop_
_entity_poly.entity_id
_entity_poly.type
_entity_poly.pdbx_seq_one_letter_code
_entity_poly.pdbx_strand_id
1 'polypeptide(L)'
;MDIRICPSCRREFHCGANNQTCWCFDISLASSTLKELAQRFKECLCLECLLKFEKSQSRQAQHFSENNPLLTDSNPFAKQQT
;
A
#
# COMPACT_ATOMS: atom_id res chain seq x y z
N MET A 1 -13.24 24.74 5.21
CA MET A 1 -12.93 23.48 5.94
C MET A 1 -14.26 22.79 6.24
N ASP A 2 -14.45 21.57 5.75
CA ASP A 2 -15.70 20.81 5.91
C ASP A 2 -15.53 19.71 6.97
N ILE A 3 -16.55 19.46 7.81
CA ILE A 3 -16.56 18.27 8.68
C ILE A 3 -17.20 17.11 7.89
N ARG A 4 -16.52 15.96 7.84
CA ARG A 4 -17.01 14.75 7.16
C ARG A 4 -16.85 13.52 8.04
N ILE A 5 -17.62 12.47 7.73
CA ILE A 5 -17.52 11.15 8.37
C ILE A 5 -16.67 10.24 7.49
N CYS A 6 -15.63 9.63 8.06
CA CYS A 6 -14.82 8.67 7.34
C CYS A 6 -15.63 7.39 7.06
N PRO A 7 -15.81 6.95 5.79
CA PRO A 7 -16.56 5.74 5.48
C PRO A 7 -15.88 4.46 5.96
N SER A 8 -14.56 4.49 6.22
CA SER A 8 -13.80 3.33 6.69
C SER A 8 -13.90 3.11 8.21
N CYS A 9 -13.87 4.18 9.02
CA CYS A 9 -13.83 4.06 10.49
C CYS A 9 -14.99 4.78 11.20
N ARG A 10 -15.89 5.42 10.47
CA ARG A 10 -17.09 6.10 10.99
C ARG A 10 -16.83 7.24 11.98
N ARG A 11 -15.61 7.80 11.99
CA ARG A 11 -15.24 8.97 12.80
C ARG A 11 -15.33 10.26 12.00
N GLU A 12 -15.66 11.35 12.70
CA GLU A 12 -15.61 12.71 12.17
C GLU A 12 -14.16 13.16 11.94
N PHE A 13 -13.94 13.94 10.87
CA PHE A 13 -12.66 14.58 10.59
C PHE A 13 -12.86 15.87 9.78
N HIS A 14 -11.87 16.77 9.87
CA HIS A 14 -11.84 17.98 9.05
C HIS A 14 -11.24 17.71 7.68
N CYS A 15 -12.05 17.85 6.63
CA CYS A 15 -11.60 17.76 5.26
C CYS A 15 -11.24 19.14 4.71
N GLY A 16 -9.98 19.32 4.34
CA GLY A 16 -9.45 20.54 3.71
C GLY A 16 -9.33 20.44 2.19
N ALA A 17 -9.91 19.41 1.55
CA ALA A 17 -9.66 19.10 0.13
C ALA A 17 -10.05 20.25 -0.81
N ASN A 18 -11.22 20.86 -0.58
CA ASN A 18 -11.71 22.02 -1.35
C ASN A 18 -10.83 23.27 -1.17
N ASN A 19 -10.11 23.35 -0.05
CA ASN A 19 -9.23 24.47 0.29
C ASN A 19 -7.76 24.16 0.04
N GLN A 20 -7.41 23.02 -0.57
CA GLN A 20 -6.02 22.58 -0.79
C GLN A 20 -5.16 22.51 0.48
N THR A 21 -5.78 22.32 1.65
CA THR A 21 -5.12 22.31 2.97
C THR A 21 -5.28 20.96 3.69
N CYS A 22 -5.66 19.92 2.95
CA CYS A 22 -5.84 18.58 3.51
C CYS A 22 -4.51 17.82 3.55
N TRP A 23 -4.26 17.08 4.63
CA TRP A 23 -3.12 16.15 4.73
C TRP A 23 -3.05 15.13 3.59
N CYS A 24 -4.14 14.87 2.87
CA CYS A 24 -4.14 13.93 1.75
C CYS A 24 -3.24 14.38 0.59
N PHE A 25 -2.87 15.66 0.52
CA PHE A 25 -1.93 16.17 -0.48
C PHE A 25 -0.46 15.92 -0.10
N ASP A 26 -0.16 15.70 1.18
CA ASP A 26 1.19 15.47 1.70
C ASP A 26 1.53 13.98 1.84
N ILE A 27 0.53 13.10 1.83
CA ILE A 27 0.74 11.65 1.99
C ILE A 27 1.15 11.02 0.65
N SER A 28 2.21 10.21 0.69
CA SER A 28 2.69 9.44 -0.46
C SER A 28 2.17 8.00 -0.43
N LEU A 29 1.15 7.70 -1.24
CA LEU A 29 0.64 6.35 -1.45
C LEU A 29 1.06 5.86 -2.85
N ALA A 30 1.48 4.59 -3.01
CA ALA A 30 1.68 4.06 -4.36
C ALA A 30 0.38 4.06 -5.18
N SER A 31 0.57 4.15 -6.49
CA SER A 31 -0.49 4.27 -7.47
C SER A 31 -1.50 3.11 -7.42
N SER A 32 -1.05 1.90 -7.08
CA SER A 32 -1.92 0.72 -6.92
C SER A 32 -2.90 0.91 -5.76
N THR A 33 -2.41 1.39 -4.62
CA THR A 33 -3.24 1.68 -3.45
C THR A 33 -4.17 2.86 -3.70
N LEU A 34 -3.72 3.91 -4.38
CA LEU A 34 -4.61 5.01 -4.77
C LEU A 34 -5.77 4.53 -5.66
N LYS A 35 -5.49 3.63 -6.63
CA LYS A 35 -6.54 3.01 -7.46
C LYS A 35 -7.50 2.17 -6.63
N GLU A 36 -6.99 1.35 -5.72
CA GLU A 36 -7.83 0.54 -4.81
C GLU A 36 -8.75 1.45 -3.97
N LEU A 37 -8.19 2.51 -3.37
CA LEU A 37 -8.95 3.45 -2.57
C LEU A 37 -10.04 4.16 -3.37
N ALA A 38 -9.74 4.60 -4.59
CA ALA A 38 -10.73 5.25 -5.48
C ALA A 38 -11.84 4.30 -5.95
N GLN A 39 -11.57 2.99 -6.01
CA GLN A 39 -12.57 1.98 -6.30
C GLN A 39 -13.47 1.69 -5.09
N ARG A 40 -12.87 1.58 -3.90
CA ARG A 40 -13.56 1.18 -2.66
C ARG A 40 -14.32 2.32 -1.98
N PHE A 41 -13.80 3.54 -2.05
CA PHE A 41 -14.35 4.69 -1.35
C PHE A 41 -14.66 5.82 -2.32
N LYS A 42 -15.91 6.29 -2.29
CA LYS A 42 -16.36 7.47 -3.07
C LYS A 42 -16.21 8.78 -2.29
N GLU A 43 -15.92 8.69 -0.99
CA GLU A 43 -15.76 9.82 -0.09
C GLU A 43 -14.36 9.88 0.50
N CYS A 44 -14.00 11.05 1.05
CA CYS A 44 -12.70 11.28 1.66
C CYS A 44 -12.46 10.39 2.90
N LEU A 45 -11.23 9.94 3.07
CA LEU A 45 -10.78 9.19 4.24
C LEU A 45 -10.04 10.08 5.24
N CYS A 46 -10.13 9.77 6.53
CA CYS A 46 -9.35 10.44 7.56
C CYS A 46 -7.87 10.06 7.50
N LEU A 47 -7.00 10.90 8.10
CA LEU A 47 -5.55 10.69 8.17
C LEU A 47 -5.17 9.30 8.68
N GLU A 48 -5.77 8.86 9.80
CA GLU A 48 -5.46 7.56 10.40
C GLU A 48 -5.79 6.38 9.46
N CYS A 49 -6.87 6.49 8.68
CA CYS A 49 -7.20 5.47 7.69
C CYS A 49 -6.20 5.49 6.53
N LEU A 50 -5.85 6.66 6.00
CA LEU A 50 -4.86 6.79 4.93
C LEU A 50 -3.49 6.21 5.33
N LEU A 51 -3.01 6.49 6.54
CA LEU A 51 -1.74 5.95 7.06
C LEU A 51 -1.76 4.42 7.24
N LYS A 52 -2.93 3.81 7.50
CA LYS A 52 -3.06 2.35 7.53
C LYS A 52 -2.85 1.74 6.14
N PHE A 53 -3.32 2.42 5.09
CA PHE A 53 -3.12 1.97 3.71
C PHE A 53 -1.68 2.18 3.27
N GLU A 54 -1.02 3.26 3.69
CA GLU A 54 0.42 3.49 3.48
C GLU A 54 1.26 2.34 4.07
N LYS A 55 1.02 1.97 5.34
CA LYS A 55 1.73 0.87 6.03
C LYS A 55 1.41 -0.53 5.49
N SER A 56 0.31 -0.69 4.77
CA SER A 56 -0.06 -1.99 4.19
C SER A 56 0.73 -2.27 2.90
N GLN A 57 1.23 -1.23 2.21
CA GLN A 57 2.02 -1.39 0.99
C GLN A 57 3.40 -2.01 1.25
N SER A 58 4.02 -1.66 2.38
CA SER A 58 5.33 -2.16 2.75
C SER A 58 5.35 -3.66 3.09
N ARG A 59 4.21 -4.28 3.44
CA ARG A 59 4.13 -5.74 3.63
C ARG A 59 3.90 -6.51 2.33
N GLN A 60 3.25 -5.91 1.34
CA GLN A 60 2.96 -6.57 0.06
C GLN A 60 4.17 -6.57 -0.89
N ALA A 61 5.10 -5.63 -0.72
CA ALA A 61 6.37 -5.60 -1.45
C ALA A 61 7.40 -6.65 -0.97
N GLN A 62 7.13 -7.40 0.11
CA GLN A 62 8.05 -8.42 0.64
C GLN A 62 7.68 -9.87 0.24
N HIS A 63 6.72 -10.07 -0.66
CA HIS A 63 6.38 -11.41 -1.17
C HIS A 63 6.42 -11.48 -2.70
N PHE A 64 7.51 -11.00 -3.30
CA PHE A 64 7.94 -11.40 -4.63
C PHE A 64 9.47 -11.40 -4.71
N SER A 65 10.10 -12.34 -4.02
CA SER A 65 11.49 -12.70 -4.26
C SER A 65 11.77 -14.12 -3.80
N GLU A 66 11.15 -15.12 -4.41
CA GLU A 66 11.61 -16.52 -4.26
C GLU A 66 11.19 -17.46 -5.40
N ASN A 67 11.13 -16.96 -6.63
CA ASN A 67 11.16 -17.83 -7.82
C ASN A 67 11.93 -17.14 -8.94
N ASN A 68 13.27 -17.26 -8.89
CA ASN A 68 14.14 -17.00 -10.04
C ASN A 68 14.53 -18.35 -10.66
N PRO A 69 13.83 -18.86 -11.69
CA PRO A 69 14.29 -20.02 -12.42
C PRO A 69 15.27 -19.55 -13.49
N LEU A 70 16.58 -19.65 -13.21
CA LEU A 70 17.66 -19.91 -14.19
C LEU A 70 19.03 -19.58 -13.57
N LEU A 71 19.55 -20.52 -12.78
CA LEU A 71 20.96 -20.88 -12.85
C LEU A 71 21.01 -22.39 -13.08
N THR A 72 20.76 -22.77 -14.33
CA THR A 72 21.27 -24.01 -14.90
C THR A 72 22.78 -23.86 -15.02
N ASP A 73 23.53 -24.48 -14.12
CA ASP A 73 24.82 -25.04 -14.51
C ASP A 73 25.02 -26.38 -13.78
N SER A 74 24.95 -27.44 -14.59
CA SER A 74 25.66 -28.70 -14.49
C SER A 74 26.43 -28.92 -13.18
N ASN A 75 25.93 -29.80 -12.32
CA ASN A 75 26.70 -30.36 -11.20
C ASN A 75 27.37 -31.68 -11.63
N PRO A 76 28.69 -31.72 -11.95
CA PRO A 76 29.41 -32.96 -12.20
C PRO A 76 29.99 -33.65 -10.95
N PHE A 77 29.67 -33.24 -9.72
CA PHE A 77 30.35 -33.74 -8.51
C PHE A 77 29.57 -34.74 -7.65
N ALA A 78 28.62 -35.48 -8.23
CA ALA A 78 28.10 -36.70 -7.62
C ALA A 78 29.05 -37.88 -7.86
N LYS A 79 30.20 -37.91 -7.17
CA LYS A 79 30.97 -39.15 -6.97
C LYS A 79 31.33 -39.29 -5.49
N GLN A 80 30.60 -40.21 -4.85
CA GLN A 80 30.75 -40.71 -3.50
C GLN A 80 32.08 -41.44 -3.35
N GLN A 81 32.79 -41.20 -2.25
CA GLN A 81 33.90 -42.03 -1.75
C GLN A 81 34.10 -41.73 -0.25
N THR A 82 33.55 -42.58 0.62
CA THR A 82 34.32 -43.36 1.60
C THR A 82 33.42 -44.43 2.21
#